data_AF-A0A662GIR7-F1
#
_entry.id   AF-A0A662GIR7-F1
#
_cell.length_a   1.000
_cell.length_b   1.000
_cell.length_c   1.000
_cell.angle_alpha   90.00
_cell.angle_beta   90.00
_cell.angle_gamma   90.00
#
_symmetry.space_group_name_H-M   'P 1'
#
loop_
_entity.id
_entity.type
_entity.pdbx_description
1 polymer ?
#
loop_
_entity_poly.entity_id
_entity_poly.type
_entity_poly.pdbx_seq_one_letter_code
_entity_poly.pdbx_strand_id
1 'polypeptide(L)'
;MKKREEVEDLAFYATLISFATLFILGLAMPRSEIVASVLLTLSSGFFAFSTLVTWRFYSGIIGKIYKALLAASLSLFTIEVSYFIGFLYSTPIYAISIFLAPVNVTLGISLLLGLKYMYDFWVKPVESSRGFYKAITEGIVVSLIIAGIVFYIGKIEFLALRYLVFLSFSIIVLFILYYIADRLKGGRIGESWKLLLIASMLYTIRNIVLEASIIAGVPYVKALPAELLAICSYICAGYGMLKQRF
;
A
#
# COMPACT_ATOMS: atom_id res chain seq x y z
N MET A 1 -26.16 -18.92 6.05
CA MET A 1 -25.18 -18.02 5.42
C MET A 1 -24.89 -16.80 6.28
N LYS A 2 -25.89 -15.97 6.62
CA LYS A 2 -25.69 -14.73 7.42
C LYS A 2 -24.87 -14.88 8.72
N LYS A 3 -25.15 -15.91 9.53
CA LYS A 3 -24.39 -16.20 10.77
C LYS A 3 -22.90 -16.55 10.54
N ARG A 4 -22.55 -17.05 9.35
CA ARG A 4 -21.16 -17.40 9.01
C ARG A 4 -20.38 -16.15 8.59
N GLU A 5 -21.00 -15.29 7.79
CA GLU A 5 -20.42 -13.99 7.39
C GLU A 5 -20.17 -13.10 8.62
N GLU A 6 -21.12 -13.02 9.55
CA GLU A 6 -20.97 -12.28 10.81
C GLU A 6 -19.78 -12.76 11.66
N VAL A 7 -19.52 -14.08 11.69
CA VAL A 7 -18.39 -14.67 12.41
C VAL A 7 -17.06 -14.38 11.70
N GLU A 8 -17.05 -14.43 10.36
CA GLU A 8 -15.85 -14.12 9.56
C GLU A 8 -15.47 -12.64 9.68
N ASP A 9 -16.44 -11.73 9.65
CA ASP A 9 -16.22 -10.30 9.83
C ASP A 9 -15.72 -9.99 11.25
N LEU A 10 -16.31 -10.62 12.28
CA LEU A 10 -15.84 -10.50 13.66
C LEU A 10 -14.38 -10.96 13.82
N ALA A 11 -14.02 -12.10 13.22
CA ALA A 11 -12.66 -12.61 13.26
C ALA A 11 -11.67 -11.66 12.56
N PHE A 12 -12.08 -11.05 11.45
CA PHE A 12 -11.29 -10.03 10.75
C PHE A 12 -11.05 -8.79 11.63
N TYR A 13 -12.10 -8.21 12.22
CA TYR A 13 -11.97 -7.06 13.12
C TYR A 13 -11.14 -7.39 14.36
N ALA A 14 -11.33 -8.57 14.96
CA ALA A 14 -10.53 -9.02 16.09
C ALA A 14 -9.04 -9.16 15.71
N THR A 15 -8.74 -9.64 14.51
CA THR A 15 -7.36 -9.74 13.99
C THR A 15 -6.74 -8.36 13.84
N LEU A 16 -7.45 -7.40 13.24
CA LEU A 16 -6.99 -6.02 13.11
C LEU A 16 -6.69 -5.38 14.47
N ILE A 17 -7.61 -5.52 15.43
CA ILE A 17 -7.44 -4.97 16.79
C ILE A 17 -6.25 -5.63 17.49
N SER A 18 -6.09 -6.95 17.36
CA SER A 18 -4.99 -7.69 17.98
C SER A 18 -3.64 -7.23 17.44
N PHE A 19 -3.49 -7.15 16.11
CA PHE A 19 -2.27 -6.67 15.48
C PHE A 19 -1.97 -5.21 15.85
N ALA A 20 -2.99 -4.35 15.86
CA ALA A 20 -2.82 -2.95 16.27
C ALA A 20 -2.36 -2.83 17.73
N THR A 21 -2.95 -3.61 18.62
CA THR A 21 -2.58 -3.63 20.05
C THR A 21 -1.14 -4.12 20.24
N LEU A 22 -0.79 -5.24 19.59
CA LEU A 22 0.58 -5.77 19.62
C LEU A 22 1.59 -4.76 19.06
N PHE A 23 1.22 -4.04 18.00
CA PHE A 23 2.06 -3.01 17.40
C PHE A 23 2.29 -1.86 18.38
N ILE A 24 1.23 -1.32 18.98
CA ILE A 24 1.33 -0.21 19.95
C ILE A 24 2.15 -0.62 21.17
N LEU A 25 1.95 -1.83 21.71
CA LEU A 25 2.75 -2.35 22.81
C LEU A 25 4.22 -2.52 22.40
N GLY A 26 4.46 -3.01 21.19
CA GLY A 26 5.81 -3.17 20.61
C GLY A 26 6.56 -1.85 20.45
N LEU A 27 5.86 -0.74 20.16
CA LEU A 27 6.48 0.58 20.08
C LEU A 27 7.05 1.07 21.43
N ALA A 28 6.56 0.56 22.55
CA ALA A 28 7.07 0.89 23.88
C ALA A 28 8.27 0.01 24.31
N MET A 29 8.59 -1.04 23.55
CA MET A 29 9.68 -1.95 23.88
C MET A 29 11.04 -1.43 23.39
N PRO A 30 12.16 -1.83 24.04
CA PRO A 30 13.49 -1.66 23.46
C PRO A 30 13.55 -2.34 22.08
N ARG A 31 14.19 -1.67 21.12
CA ARG A 31 14.26 -2.13 19.71
C ARG A 31 12.89 -2.26 19.03
N SER A 32 12.04 -1.26 19.24
CA SER A 32 10.70 -1.12 18.62
C SER A 32 10.67 -1.39 17.11
N GLU A 33 11.74 -1.05 16.40
CA GLU A 33 11.91 -1.27 14.96
C GLU A 33 11.89 -2.76 14.58
N ILE A 34 12.47 -3.65 15.41
CA ILE A 34 12.46 -5.09 15.16
C ILE A 34 11.04 -5.64 15.34
N VAL A 35 10.37 -5.26 16.43
CA VAL A 35 9.01 -5.73 16.73
C VAL A 35 8.03 -5.27 15.65
N ALA A 36 8.11 -4.00 15.25
CA ALA A 36 7.33 -3.44 14.17
C ALA A 36 7.54 -4.21 12.85
N SER A 37 8.80 -4.48 12.48
CA SER A 37 9.13 -5.20 11.25
C SER A 37 8.70 -6.68 11.27
N VAL A 38 8.68 -7.35 12.42
CA VAL A 38 8.10 -8.70 12.52
C VAL A 38 6.61 -8.67 12.19
N LEU A 39 5.85 -7.74 12.78
CA LEU A 39 4.41 -7.64 12.55
C LEU A 39 4.08 -7.24 11.10
N LEU A 40 4.87 -6.35 10.51
CA LEU A 40 4.79 -6.00 9.09
C LEU A 40 5.10 -7.18 8.17
N THR A 41 6.12 -7.98 8.51
CA THR A 41 6.49 -9.18 7.75
C THR A 41 5.38 -10.24 7.79
N LEU A 42 4.80 -10.48 8.98
CA LEU A 42 3.70 -11.44 9.13
C LEU A 42 2.45 -11.00 8.35
N SER A 43 2.08 -9.72 8.46
CA SER A 43 0.89 -9.18 7.80
C SER A 43 1.05 -9.09 6.28
N SER A 44 2.21 -8.61 5.77
CA SER A 44 2.51 -8.64 4.33
C SER A 44 2.64 -10.06 3.78
N GLY A 45 3.18 -10.99 4.57
CA GLY A 45 3.24 -12.41 4.23
C GLY A 45 1.85 -13.02 4.08
N PHE A 46 0.91 -12.68 4.97
CA PHE A 46 -0.50 -13.07 4.84
C PHE A 46 -1.10 -12.56 3.53
N PHE A 47 -0.90 -11.29 3.19
CA PHE A 47 -1.40 -10.73 1.94
C PHE A 47 -0.79 -11.41 0.70
N ALA A 48 0.53 -11.58 0.67
CA ALA A 48 1.23 -12.24 -0.43
C ALA A 48 0.77 -13.70 -0.60
N PHE A 49 0.63 -14.44 0.49
CA PHE A 49 0.12 -15.80 0.47
C PHE A 49 -1.31 -15.88 -0.06
N SER A 50 -2.22 -15.05 0.46
CA SER A 50 -3.62 -15.01 0.02
C SER A 50 -3.73 -14.68 -1.48
N THR A 51 -2.87 -13.80 -1.98
CA THR A 51 -2.80 -13.47 -3.41
C THR A 51 -2.22 -14.63 -4.24
N LEU A 52 -1.19 -15.31 -3.73
CA LEU A 52 -0.56 -16.46 -4.39
C LEU A 52 -1.51 -17.67 -4.50
N VAL A 53 -2.41 -17.85 -3.54
CA VAL A 53 -3.43 -18.91 -3.59
C VAL A 53 -4.53 -18.57 -4.61
N THR A 54 -4.84 -17.30 -4.81
CA THR A 54 -6.04 -16.87 -5.57
C THR A 54 -5.78 -16.47 -7.02
N TRP A 55 -4.57 -16.02 -7.38
CA TRP A 55 -4.30 -15.46 -8.71
C TRP A 55 -4.56 -16.42 -9.89
N ARG A 56 -4.45 -17.74 -9.66
CA ARG A 56 -4.61 -18.76 -10.72
C ARG A 56 -6.07 -18.96 -11.14
N PHE A 57 -7.03 -18.49 -10.35
CA PHE A 57 -8.45 -18.74 -10.61
C PHE A 57 -9.05 -17.78 -11.64
N TYR A 58 -8.36 -16.69 -12.00
CA TYR A 58 -8.92 -15.63 -12.85
C TYR A 58 -8.20 -15.50 -14.19
N SER A 59 -8.98 -15.33 -15.25
CA SER A 59 -8.51 -15.12 -16.63
C SER A 59 -8.97 -13.75 -17.18
N GLY A 60 -8.56 -13.43 -18.41
CA GLY A 60 -8.94 -12.16 -19.06
C GLY A 60 -8.39 -10.91 -18.36
N ILE A 61 -9.16 -9.82 -18.38
CA ILE A 61 -8.75 -8.55 -17.77
C ILE A 61 -8.69 -8.63 -16.24
N ILE A 62 -9.59 -9.40 -15.62
CA ILE A 62 -9.55 -9.69 -14.18
C ILE A 62 -8.24 -10.42 -13.86
N GLY A 63 -7.88 -11.47 -14.61
CA GLY A 63 -6.58 -12.14 -14.45
C GLY A 63 -5.37 -11.21 -14.57
N LYS A 64 -5.44 -10.15 -15.40
CA LYS A 64 -4.39 -9.12 -15.46
C LYS A 64 -4.32 -8.27 -14.19
N ILE A 65 -5.46 -7.92 -13.58
CA ILE A 65 -5.52 -7.23 -12.28
C ILE A 65 -4.84 -8.08 -11.21
N TYR A 66 -5.16 -9.38 -11.13
CA TYR A 66 -4.57 -10.28 -10.13
C TYR A 66 -3.07 -10.51 -10.34
N LYS A 67 -2.59 -10.61 -11.58
CA LYS A 67 -1.14 -10.71 -11.86
C LYS A 67 -0.39 -9.46 -11.40
N ALA A 68 -0.97 -8.29 -11.65
CA ALA A 68 -0.42 -7.02 -11.16
C ALA A 68 -0.43 -6.96 -9.63
N LEU A 69 -1.53 -7.40 -9.00
CA LEU A 69 -1.64 -7.47 -7.55
C LEU A 69 -0.66 -8.47 -6.93
N LEU A 70 -0.43 -9.63 -7.55
CA LEU A 70 0.54 -10.62 -7.12
C LEU A 70 1.96 -10.05 -7.13
N ALA A 71 2.34 -9.40 -8.22
CA ALA A 71 3.65 -8.74 -8.33
C ALA A 71 3.81 -7.65 -7.26
N ALA A 72 2.77 -6.85 -7.01
CA ALA A 72 2.76 -5.84 -5.95
C ALA A 72 2.88 -6.48 -4.56
N SER A 73 2.07 -7.51 -4.25
CA SER A 73 2.08 -8.17 -2.93
C SER A 73 3.42 -8.85 -2.63
N LEU A 74 4.03 -9.48 -3.63
CA LEU A 74 5.35 -10.10 -3.48
C LEU A 74 6.44 -9.04 -3.27
N SER A 75 6.37 -7.93 -4.03
CA SER A 75 7.31 -6.81 -3.85
C SER A 75 7.21 -6.20 -2.45
N LEU A 76 5.98 -6.00 -1.95
CA LEU A 76 5.72 -5.54 -0.58
C LEU A 76 6.32 -6.49 0.45
N PHE A 77 6.04 -7.79 0.33
CA PHE A 77 6.61 -8.79 1.23
C PHE A 77 8.15 -8.79 1.20
N THR A 78 8.77 -8.70 0.02
CA THR A 78 10.23 -8.58 -0.10
C THR A 78 10.77 -7.34 0.59
N ILE A 79 10.09 -6.19 0.48
CA ILE A 79 10.46 -4.94 1.15
C ILE A 79 10.42 -5.15 2.68
N GLU A 80 9.32 -5.68 3.22
CA GLU A 80 9.18 -5.87 4.67
C GLU A 80 10.20 -6.85 5.25
N VAL A 81 10.41 -7.99 4.58
CA VAL A 81 11.44 -8.96 4.99
C VAL A 81 12.84 -8.33 4.96
N SER A 82 13.13 -7.50 3.95
CA SER A 82 14.43 -6.84 3.84
C SER A 82 14.65 -5.83 4.96
N TYR A 83 13.63 -5.07 5.35
CA TYR A 83 13.71 -4.19 6.52
C TYR A 83 13.88 -4.98 7.82
N PHE A 84 13.14 -6.08 8.01
CA PHE A 84 13.29 -6.94 9.18
C PHE A 84 14.71 -7.47 9.32
N ILE A 85 15.26 -8.08 8.26
CA ILE A 85 16.64 -8.58 8.24
C ILE A 85 17.63 -7.43 8.45
N GLY A 86 17.39 -6.28 7.82
CA GLY A 86 18.19 -5.09 7.99
C GLY A 86 18.28 -4.64 9.45
N PHE A 87 17.17 -4.57 10.18
CA PHE A 87 17.16 -4.22 11.60
C PHE A 87 17.84 -5.29 12.47
N LEU A 88 17.63 -6.57 12.18
CA LEU A 88 18.29 -7.66 12.92
C LEU A 88 19.82 -7.56 12.86
N TYR A 89 20.36 -7.22 11.68
CA TYR A 89 21.80 -7.09 11.47
C TYR A 89 22.31 -5.65 11.61
N SER A 90 21.49 -4.72 12.12
CA SER A 90 21.86 -3.30 12.27
C SER A 90 22.38 -2.66 10.97
N THR A 91 21.85 -3.11 9.83
CA THR A 91 22.22 -2.57 8.51
C THR A 91 21.67 -1.14 8.39
N PRO A 92 22.47 -0.17 7.93
CA PRO A 92 22.00 1.20 7.78
C PRO A 92 20.79 1.28 6.83
N ILE A 93 19.75 2.02 7.23
CA ILE A 93 18.48 2.16 6.48
C ILE A 93 18.73 2.64 5.04
N TYR A 94 19.70 3.54 4.84
CA TYR A 94 20.04 4.05 3.51
C TYR A 94 20.56 2.94 2.58
N ALA A 95 21.30 1.96 3.11
CA ALA A 95 21.85 0.85 2.33
C ALA A 95 20.74 -0.11 1.88
N ILE A 96 19.83 -0.46 2.80
CA ILE A 96 18.63 -1.26 2.52
C ILE A 96 17.79 -0.57 1.44
N SER A 97 17.61 0.74 1.60
CA SER A 97 16.87 1.59 0.68
C SER A 97 17.41 1.56 -0.76
N ILE A 98 18.74 1.66 -0.94
CA ILE A 98 19.36 1.61 -2.27
C ILE A 98 19.12 0.23 -2.90
N PHE A 99 19.33 -0.85 -2.13
CA PHE A 99 19.12 -2.21 -2.59
C PHE A 99 17.67 -2.47 -3.01
N LEU A 100 16.70 -1.91 -2.29
CA LEU A 100 15.28 -2.06 -2.56
C LEU A 100 14.76 -1.16 -3.71
N ALA A 101 15.59 -0.30 -4.31
CA ALA A 101 15.13 0.60 -5.37
C ALA A 101 14.47 -0.14 -6.56
N PRO A 102 15.03 -1.24 -7.11
CA PRO A 102 14.39 -1.99 -8.20
C PRO A 102 13.06 -2.63 -7.79
N VAL A 103 12.96 -3.09 -6.54
CA VAL A 103 11.73 -3.69 -5.99
C VAL A 103 10.64 -2.62 -5.87
N ASN A 104 10.98 -1.42 -5.41
CA ASN A 104 10.04 -0.29 -5.35
C ASN A 104 9.55 0.15 -6.74
N VAL A 105 10.43 0.15 -7.75
CA VAL A 105 10.02 0.43 -9.14
C VAL A 105 9.04 -0.63 -9.64
N THR A 106 9.33 -1.92 -9.38
CA THR A 106 8.46 -3.04 -9.75
C THR A 106 7.10 -2.93 -9.07
N LEU A 107 7.08 -2.59 -7.78
CA LEU A 107 5.87 -2.32 -7.01
C LEU A 107 5.05 -1.18 -7.65
N GLY A 108 5.70 -0.04 -7.94
CA GLY A 108 5.03 1.13 -8.51
C GLY A 108 4.41 0.85 -9.88
N ILE A 109 5.15 0.18 -10.78
CA ILE A 109 4.64 -0.21 -12.10
C ILE A 109 3.46 -1.19 -11.96
N SER A 110 3.61 -2.20 -11.10
CA SER A 110 2.57 -3.20 -10.87
C SER A 110 1.29 -2.57 -10.33
N LEU A 111 1.42 -1.63 -9.41
CA LEU A 111 0.28 -0.92 -8.82
C LEU A 111 -0.42 -0.04 -9.87
N LEU A 112 0.32 0.72 -10.68
CA LEU A 112 -0.28 1.52 -11.78
C LEU A 112 -0.99 0.64 -12.82
N LEU A 113 -0.39 -0.49 -13.20
CA LEU A 113 -1.01 -1.44 -14.12
C LEU A 113 -2.29 -2.02 -13.51
N GLY A 114 -2.24 -2.41 -12.25
CA GLY A 114 -3.41 -2.87 -11.50
C GLY A 114 -4.54 -1.84 -11.54
N LEU A 115 -4.28 -0.60 -11.12
CA LEU A 115 -5.26 0.48 -11.14
C LEU A 115 -5.79 0.80 -12.53
N LYS A 116 -4.94 0.78 -13.55
CA LYS A 116 -5.35 0.96 -14.95
C LYS A 116 -6.34 -0.13 -15.36
N TYR A 117 -6.02 -1.40 -15.09
CA TYR A 117 -6.91 -2.50 -15.42
C TYR A 117 -8.21 -2.45 -14.62
N MET A 118 -8.19 -2.01 -13.36
CA MET A 118 -9.40 -1.77 -12.58
C MET A 118 -10.27 -0.68 -13.21
N TYR A 119 -9.66 0.44 -13.63
CA TYR A 119 -10.36 1.52 -14.34
C TYR A 119 -10.98 1.01 -15.65
N ASP A 120 -10.19 0.32 -16.48
CA ASP A 120 -10.64 -0.18 -17.78
C ASP A 120 -11.81 -1.17 -17.64
N PHE A 121 -11.83 -1.96 -16.56
CA PHE A 121 -12.88 -2.95 -16.33
C PHE A 121 -14.14 -2.36 -15.69
N TRP A 122 -14.03 -1.59 -14.60
CA TRP A 122 -15.21 -1.13 -13.86
C TRP A 122 -15.68 0.28 -14.19
N VAL A 123 -14.78 1.19 -14.55
CA VAL A 123 -15.09 2.63 -14.64
C VAL A 123 -15.30 3.07 -16.09
N LYS A 124 -14.40 2.66 -16.99
CA LYS A 124 -14.47 3.01 -18.42
C LYS A 124 -15.81 2.66 -19.09
N PRO A 125 -16.50 1.54 -18.78
CA PRO A 125 -17.79 1.24 -19.40
C PRO A 125 -18.93 2.22 -19.04
N VAL A 126 -18.78 2.99 -17.96
CA VAL A 126 -19.83 3.86 -17.42
C VAL A 126 -19.49 5.35 -17.51
N GLU A 127 -18.32 5.71 -18.05
CA GLU A 127 -17.86 7.09 -18.16
C GLU A 127 -17.20 7.43 -19.50
N SER A 128 -17.11 8.72 -19.80
CA SER A 128 -16.34 9.21 -20.96
C SER A 128 -14.86 8.81 -20.86
N SER A 129 -14.24 8.54 -22.01
CA SER A 129 -12.94 7.88 -22.16
C SER A 129 -11.72 8.55 -21.50
N ARG A 130 -11.87 9.75 -20.90
CA ARG A 130 -10.75 10.58 -20.41
C ARG A 130 -10.63 10.69 -18.88
N GLY A 131 -11.54 10.07 -18.12
CA GLY A 131 -11.59 10.17 -16.66
C GLY A 131 -10.28 9.84 -15.93
N PHE A 132 -9.67 8.71 -16.28
CA PHE A 132 -8.40 8.25 -15.69
C PHE A 132 -7.25 9.25 -15.91
N TYR A 133 -7.13 9.81 -17.11
CA TYR A 133 -6.09 10.78 -17.43
C TYR A 133 -6.29 12.10 -16.70
N LYS A 134 -7.54 12.49 -16.45
CA LYS A 134 -7.85 13.65 -15.62
C LYS A 134 -7.34 13.46 -14.19
N ALA A 135 -7.63 12.32 -13.57
CA ALA A 135 -7.14 12.00 -12.22
C ALA A 135 -5.60 11.99 -12.14
N ILE A 136 -4.92 11.43 -13.14
CA ILE A 136 -3.45 11.48 -13.25
C ILE A 136 -2.98 12.93 -13.32
N THR A 137 -3.60 13.76 -14.16
CA THR A 137 -3.18 15.15 -14.36
C THR A 137 -3.34 15.97 -13.09
N GLU A 138 -4.46 15.82 -12.38
CA GLU A 138 -4.69 16.46 -11.08
C GLU A 138 -3.64 16.03 -10.04
N GLY A 139 -3.33 14.73 -9.98
CA GLY A 139 -2.26 14.21 -9.14
C GLY A 139 -0.89 14.81 -9.48
N ILE A 140 -0.54 14.91 -10.76
CA ILE A 140 0.73 15.52 -11.22
C ILE A 140 0.82 16.98 -10.78
N VAL A 141 -0.26 17.76 -10.96
CA VAL A 141 -0.29 19.18 -10.57
C VAL A 141 -0.03 19.33 -9.08
N VAL A 142 -0.69 18.53 -8.23
CA VAL A 142 -0.47 18.56 -6.78
C VAL A 142 0.94 18.11 -6.40
N SER A 143 1.46 17.07 -7.04
CA SER A 143 2.85 16.61 -6.83
C SER A 143 3.87 17.69 -7.20
N LEU A 144 3.67 18.44 -8.28
CA LEU A 144 4.54 19.56 -8.67
C LEU A 144 4.52 20.70 -7.66
N ILE A 145 3.34 21.03 -7.10
CA ILE A 145 3.22 22.03 -6.04
C ILE A 145 4.02 21.59 -4.81
N ILE A 146 3.85 20.34 -4.37
CA ILE A 146 4.57 19.80 -3.21
C ILE A 146 6.08 19.77 -3.47
N ALA A 147 6.52 19.37 -4.66
CA ALA A 147 7.92 19.44 -5.04
C ALA A 147 8.47 20.87 -4.97
N GLY A 148 7.72 21.85 -5.48
CA GLY A 148 8.07 23.27 -5.38
C GLY A 148 8.27 23.74 -3.93
N ILE A 149 7.39 23.32 -3.02
CA ILE A 149 7.51 23.62 -1.58
C ILE A 149 8.78 23.00 -0.99
N VAL A 150 9.08 21.73 -1.29
CA VAL A 150 10.27 21.04 -0.78
C VAL A 150 11.57 21.69 -1.28
N PHE A 151 11.63 22.06 -2.56
CA PHE A 151 12.76 22.78 -3.12
C PHE A 151 12.92 24.18 -2.54
N TYR A 152 11.81 24.90 -2.31
CA TYR A 152 11.84 26.21 -1.66
C TYR A 152 12.43 26.18 -0.25
N ILE A 153 12.20 25.10 0.50
CA ILE A 153 12.74 24.90 1.86
C ILE A 153 14.24 24.48 1.82
N GLY A 154 14.84 24.32 0.64
CA GLY A 154 16.28 24.06 0.48
C GLY A 154 16.71 22.60 0.72
N LYS A 155 15.77 21.64 0.69
CA LYS A 155 16.05 20.20 0.87
C LYS A 155 16.49 19.53 -0.42
N ILE A 156 17.76 19.74 -0.82
CA ILE A 156 18.33 19.25 -2.10
C ILE A 156 19.24 18.00 -1.90
N GLU A 157 19.27 17.42 -0.70
CA GLU A 157 20.04 16.20 -0.43
C GLU A 157 19.50 15.00 -1.23
N PHE A 158 20.39 14.11 -1.69
CA PHE A 158 20.03 12.96 -2.52
C PHE A 158 18.90 12.10 -1.92
N LEU A 159 18.94 11.87 -0.61
CA LEU A 159 17.94 11.07 0.09
C LEU A 159 16.56 11.77 0.07
N ALA A 160 16.52 13.09 0.30
CA ALA A 160 15.30 13.88 0.23
C ALA A 160 14.70 13.88 -1.18
N LEU A 161 15.53 14.01 -2.22
CA LEU A 161 15.09 13.93 -3.62
C LEU A 161 14.48 12.56 -3.95
N ARG A 162 15.10 11.47 -3.48
CA ARG A 162 14.56 10.12 -3.66
C ARG A 162 13.18 9.98 -3.01
N TYR A 163 13.01 10.39 -1.76
CA TYR A 163 11.70 10.34 -1.10
C TYR A 163 10.69 11.29 -1.73
N LEU A 164 11.12 12.41 -2.31
CA LEU A 164 10.22 13.31 -3.03
C LEU A 164 9.66 12.67 -4.31
N VAL A 165 10.46 11.87 -5.03
CA VAL A 165 9.97 11.09 -6.17
C VAL A 165 8.91 10.09 -5.74
N PHE A 166 9.15 9.35 -4.65
CA PHE A 166 8.16 8.40 -4.13
C PHE A 166 6.90 9.10 -3.60
N LEU A 167 7.04 10.23 -2.89
CA LEU A 167 5.91 11.06 -2.46
C LEU A 167 5.06 11.53 -3.63
N SER A 168 5.71 12.02 -4.68
CA SER A 168 5.03 12.45 -5.91
C SER A 168 4.24 11.31 -6.56
N PHE A 169 4.82 10.11 -6.57
CA PHE A 169 4.15 8.91 -7.06
C PHE A 169 2.96 8.51 -6.18
N SER A 170 3.13 8.48 -4.85
CA SER A 170 2.09 8.15 -3.88
C SER A 170 0.89 9.11 -3.98
N ILE A 171 1.13 10.40 -4.19
CA ILE A 171 0.07 11.40 -4.43
C ILE A 171 -0.71 11.08 -5.71
N ILE A 172 -0.03 10.82 -6.83
CA ILE A 172 -0.69 10.47 -8.10
C ILE A 172 -1.55 9.22 -7.92
N VAL A 173 -1.01 8.20 -7.27
CA VAL A 173 -1.74 6.96 -6.95
C VAL A 173 -2.98 7.25 -6.09
N LEU A 174 -2.87 8.11 -5.09
CA LEU A 174 -3.99 8.48 -4.22
C LEU A 174 -5.13 9.12 -5.01
N PHE A 175 -4.81 10.03 -5.96
CA PHE A 175 -5.80 10.64 -6.84
C PHE A 175 -6.51 9.61 -7.72
N ILE A 176 -5.76 8.67 -8.32
CA ILE A 176 -6.33 7.58 -9.11
C ILE A 176 -7.24 6.70 -8.24
N LEU A 177 -6.80 6.33 -7.03
CA LEU A 177 -7.58 5.54 -6.09
C LEU A 177 -8.86 6.24 -5.68
N TYR A 178 -8.78 7.53 -5.34
CA TYR A 178 -9.96 8.34 -4.99
C TYR A 178 -10.94 8.40 -6.14
N TYR A 179 -10.45 8.64 -7.36
CA TYR A 179 -11.25 8.66 -8.57
C TYR A 179 -11.99 7.32 -8.78
N ILE A 180 -11.27 6.20 -8.74
CA ILE A 180 -11.86 4.87 -8.90
C ILE A 180 -12.89 4.62 -7.80
N ALA A 181 -12.54 4.87 -6.53
CA ALA A 181 -13.46 4.63 -5.40
C ALA A 181 -14.74 5.45 -5.51
N ASP A 182 -14.65 6.72 -5.92
CA ASP A 182 -15.82 7.58 -6.11
C ASP A 182 -16.78 7.03 -7.16
N ARG A 183 -16.26 6.53 -8.29
CA ARG A 183 -17.08 5.98 -9.38
C ARG A 183 -17.66 4.60 -9.10
N LEU A 184 -17.09 3.89 -8.12
CA LEU A 184 -17.56 2.58 -7.67
C LEU A 184 -18.51 2.67 -6.46
N LYS A 185 -18.84 3.88 -5.99
CA LYS A 185 -19.89 4.09 -4.98
C LYS A 185 -21.24 3.52 -5.45
N GLY A 186 -22.06 3.06 -4.51
CA GLY A 186 -23.40 2.52 -4.78
C GLY A 186 -23.48 1.01 -5.04
N GLY A 187 -22.50 0.22 -4.58
CA GLY A 187 -22.60 -1.25 -4.60
C GLY A 187 -22.17 -1.93 -5.91
N ARG A 188 -21.52 -1.19 -6.82
CA ARG A 188 -21.03 -1.72 -8.11
C ARG A 188 -19.88 -2.71 -8.00
N ILE A 189 -19.30 -2.86 -6.81
CA ILE A 189 -18.24 -3.81 -6.51
C ILE A 189 -18.56 -4.64 -5.27
N GLY A 190 -18.17 -5.91 -5.34
CA GLY A 190 -18.23 -6.83 -4.21
C GLY A 190 -17.35 -6.34 -3.04
N GLU A 191 -17.68 -6.80 -1.83
CA GLU A 191 -16.99 -6.40 -0.61
C GLU A 191 -15.48 -6.67 -0.64
N SER A 192 -15.07 -7.79 -1.24
CA SER A 192 -13.66 -8.12 -1.45
C SER A 192 -12.86 -7.02 -2.17
N TRP A 193 -13.43 -6.45 -3.23
CA TRP A 193 -12.80 -5.36 -3.98
C TRP A 193 -12.81 -4.05 -3.20
N LYS A 194 -13.82 -3.81 -2.35
CA LYS A 194 -13.82 -2.66 -1.44
C LYS A 194 -12.66 -2.76 -0.45
N LEU A 195 -12.43 -3.94 0.12
CA LEU A 195 -11.30 -4.18 1.03
C LEU A 195 -9.95 -3.94 0.35
N LEU A 196 -9.79 -4.36 -0.91
CA LEU A 196 -8.57 -4.11 -1.69
C LEU A 196 -8.36 -2.62 -2.00
N LEU A 197 -9.43 -1.88 -2.29
CA LEU A 197 -9.35 -0.43 -2.49
C LEU A 197 -9.00 0.31 -1.19
N ILE A 198 -9.64 -0.08 -0.07
CA ILE A 198 -9.33 0.47 1.26
C ILE A 198 -7.87 0.19 1.61
N ALA A 199 -7.39 -1.05 1.41
CA ALA A 199 -6.01 -1.41 1.63
C ALA A 199 -5.05 -0.55 0.80
N SER A 200 -5.33 -0.40 -0.49
CA SER A 200 -4.52 0.44 -1.39
C SER A 200 -4.47 1.89 -0.93
N MET A 201 -5.61 2.45 -0.46
CA MET A 201 -5.66 3.80 0.11
C MET A 201 -4.84 3.91 1.41
N LEU A 202 -5.02 2.98 2.36
CA LEU A 202 -4.28 2.96 3.62
C LEU A 202 -2.77 2.89 3.38
N TYR A 203 -2.31 2.02 2.48
CA TYR A 203 -0.90 1.89 2.13
C TYR A 203 -0.35 3.16 1.46
N THR A 204 -1.13 3.77 0.57
CA THR A 204 -0.72 5.01 -0.11
C THR A 204 -0.61 6.17 0.88
N ILE A 205 -1.57 6.31 1.79
CA ILE A 205 -1.53 7.32 2.86
C ILE A 205 -0.35 7.07 3.79
N ARG A 206 -0.08 5.82 4.16
CA ARG A 206 1.12 5.42 4.92
C ARG A 206 2.39 5.92 4.27
N ASN A 207 2.55 5.70 2.96
CA ASN A 207 3.73 6.16 2.23
C ASN A 207 3.85 7.67 2.24
N ILE A 208 2.76 8.40 1.97
CA ILE A 208 2.74 9.87 2.01
C ILE A 208 3.21 10.38 3.38
N VAL A 209 2.68 9.83 4.48
CA VAL A 209 3.04 10.25 5.84
C VAL A 209 4.51 9.97 6.13
N LEU A 210 5.02 8.78 5.78
CA LEU A 210 6.43 8.42 6.00
C LEU A 210 7.39 9.26 5.17
N GLU A 211 7.11 9.40 3.86
CA GLU A 211 7.95 10.14 2.92
C GLU A 211 8.00 11.62 3.30
N ALA A 212 6.86 12.24 3.62
CA ALA A 212 6.81 13.61 4.10
C ALA A 212 7.56 13.80 5.43
N SER A 213 7.43 12.85 6.36
CA SER A 213 8.15 12.89 7.65
C SER A 213 9.66 12.83 7.44
N ILE A 214 10.15 11.94 6.57
CA ILE A 214 11.58 11.79 6.28
C ILE A 214 12.12 13.04 5.58
N ILE A 215 11.39 13.62 4.62
CA ILE A 215 11.77 14.89 3.96
C ILE A 215 11.86 16.02 4.99
N ALA A 216 10.94 16.07 5.96
CA ALA A 216 10.97 17.02 7.07
C ALA A 216 12.12 16.78 8.08
N GLY A 217 12.90 15.70 7.92
CA GLY A 217 14.02 15.35 8.80
C GLY A 217 13.61 14.59 10.06
N VAL A 218 12.38 14.05 10.11
CA VAL A 218 11.94 13.20 11.22
C VAL A 218 12.63 11.84 11.09
N PRO A 219 13.35 11.37 12.14
CA PRO A 219 13.96 10.05 12.14
C PRO A 219 12.92 8.94 11.93
N TYR A 220 13.25 7.91 11.15
CA TYR A 220 12.35 6.80 10.83
C TYR A 220 11.70 6.17 12.07
N VAL A 221 12.46 5.99 13.15
CA VAL A 221 11.95 5.44 14.42
C VAL A 221 10.77 6.25 14.99
N LYS A 222 10.79 7.58 14.83
CA LYS A 222 9.68 8.45 15.25
C LYS A 222 8.49 8.43 14.29
N ALA A 223 8.72 8.00 13.04
CA ALA A 223 7.69 7.86 12.01
C ALA A 223 7.07 6.44 11.98
N LEU A 224 7.64 5.47 12.72
CA LEU A 224 7.13 4.09 12.87
C LEU A 224 5.63 3.98 13.16
N PRO A 225 4.97 4.89 13.92
CA PRO A 225 3.53 4.80 14.12
C PRO A 225 2.71 4.78 12.82
N ALA A 226 3.21 5.39 11.73
CA ALA A 226 2.55 5.36 10.43
C ALA A 226 2.49 3.94 9.82
N GLU A 227 3.36 3.02 10.26
CA GLU A 227 3.36 1.62 9.80
C GLU A 227 2.13 0.83 10.24
N LEU A 228 1.40 1.32 11.25
CA LEU A 228 0.11 0.72 11.62
C LEU A 228 -0.87 0.71 10.43
N LEU A 229 -0.83 1.74 9.58
CA LEU A 229 -1.62 1.82 8.37
C LEU A 229 -1.22 0.75 7.34
N ALA A 230 0.07 0.36 7.28
CA ALA A 230 0.53 -0.73 6.43
C ALA A 230 0.04 -2.09 6.95
N ILE A 231 0.10 -2.33 8.25
CA ILE A 231 -0.46 -3.55 8.86
C ILE A 231 -1.95 -3.68 8.56
N CYS A 232 -2.72 -2.61 8.79
CA CYS A 232 -4.15 -2.60 8.47
C CYS A 232 -4.38 -2.83 6.98
N SER A 233 -3.59 -2.19 6.11
CA SER A 233 -3.65 -2.42 4.66
C SER A 233 -3.44 -3.89 4.31
N TYR A 234 -2.36 -4.52 4.77
CA TYR A 234 -2.04 -5.90 4.42
C TYR A 234 -3.10 -6.89 4.92
N ILE A 235 -3.62 -6.70 6.12
CA ILE A 235 -4.70 -7.53 6.67
C ILE A 235 -5.99 -7.34 5.87
N CYS A 236 -6.38 -6.09 5.57
CA CYS A 236 -7.53 -5.78 4.70
C CYS A 236 -7.38 -6.42 3.32
N ALA A 237 -6.20 -6.29 2.71
CA ALA A 237 -5.95 -6.84 1.39
C ALA A 237 -5.98 -8.36 1.39
N GLY A 238 -5.28 -9.01 2.32
CA GLY A 238 -5.26 -10.46 2.45
C GLY A 238 -6.66 -11.05 2.71
N TYR A 239 -7.46 -10.40 3.55
CA TYR A 239 -8.86 -10.79 3.78
C TYR A 239 -9.73 -10.58 2.53
N GLY A 240 -9.56 -9.44 1.85
CA GLY A 240 -10.22 -9.15 0.57
C GLY A 240 -9.94 -10.22 -0.48
N MET A 241 -8.70 -10.70 -0.59
CA MET A 241 -8.34 -11.80 -1.48
C MET A 241 -9.01 -13.12 -1.08
N LEU A 242 -9.05 -13.45 0.21
CA LEU A 242 -9.71 -14.68 0.67
C LEU A 242 -11.22 -14.67 0.41
N LYS A 243 -11.91 -13.53 0.59
CA LYS A 243 -13.34 -13.39 0.23
C LYS A 243 -13.62 -13.54 -1.27
N GLN A 244 -12.61 -13.50 -2.14
CA GLN A 244 -12.82 -13.76 -3.58
C GLN A 244 -12.84 -15.25 -3.91
N ARG A 245 -12.26 -16.09 -3.04
CA ARG A 245 -12.18 -17.54 -3.22
C ARG A 245 -13.48 -18.26 -2.88
N PHE A 246 -14.35 -17.64 -2.07
CA PHE A 246 -15.61 -18.19 -1.57
C PHE A 246 -16.80 -17.42 -2.14
#